data_AF-A0A6L4A287-F1
#
_entry.id   AF-A0A6L4A287-F1
#
_cell.length_a   1.000
_cell.length_b   1.000
_cell.length_c   1.000
_cell.angle_alpha   90.00
_cell.angle_beta   90.00
_cell.angle_gamma   90.00
#
_symmetry.space_group_name_H-M   'P 1'
#
loop_
_entity.id
_entity.type
_entity.pdbx_description
1 polymer ?
#
loop_
_entity_poly.entity_id
_entity_poly.type
_entity_poly.pdbx_seq_one_letter_code
_entity_poly.pdbx_strand_id
1 'polypeptide(L)'
;MMIRHWMLVLVIAIGFCSLALSLTSPTVAQDCPDGQMRVNGVCGDASPTSLTAGWNKIEPGGETACAHDTPYAYWVRPGTSNHLLVYFQGGGGCWDADTCRDTGEEFNGFYDSAITDQDDPKWSQGMLDFDHPQNPFADYTVVYIPVCTGDIHWGDNIHTYADAQEGDVTIHFKGYVNAAAAIDWAYTNLAAPDSVFVTGCSAGSAGSIYHTPYIIEHYPNTPVYQLG
;
A
#
# COMPACT_ATOMS: atom_id res chain seq x y z
N MET A 1 15.88 88.62 7.49
CA MET A 1 17.23 88.24 7.96
C MET A 1 17.08 87.01 8.84
N MET A 2 17.83 85.96 8.51
CA MET A 2 18.01 84.66 9.20
C MET A 2 16.82 83.69 9.32
N ILE A 3 16.92 82.70 8.43
CA ILE A 3 16.37 81.34 8.47
C ILE A 3 16.90 80.60 9.72
N ARG A 4 16.03 79.82 10.38
CA ARG A 4 16.43 78.60 11.13
C ARG A 4 15.28 77.60 11.14
N HIS A 5 15.64 76.34 11.23
CA HIS A 5 15.11 75.24 10.44
C HIS A 5 14.98 74.00 11.38
N TRP A 6 13.81 73.32 11.36
CA TRP A 6 13.48 71.91 11.67
C TRP A 6 13.70 71.28 13.06
N MET A 7 12.67 70.59 13.56
CA MET A 7 12.58 69.11 13.53
C MET A 7 11.18 68.66 14.00
N LEU A 8 10.35 68.20 13.06
CA LEU A 8 9.15 67.41 13.35
C LEU A 8 9.51 65.93 13.17
N VAL A 9 9.33 65.14 14.23
CA VAL A 9 9.44 63.68 14.17
C VAL A 9 8.14 63.14 13.59
N LEU A 10 8.21 62.56 12.39
CA LEU A 10 7.11 61.89 11.73
C LEU A 10 7.12 60.41 12.12
N VAL A 11 6.11 59.95 12.88
CA VAL A 11 5.90 58.52 13.14
C VAL A 11 5.08 57.98 11.98
N ILE A 12 5.72 57.24 11.07
CA ILE A 12 5.03 56.49 10.01
C ILE A 12 4.70 55.11 10.58
N ALA A 13 3.42 54.88 10.87
CA ALA A 13 2.91 53.54 11.11
C ALA A 13 2.78 52.82 9.75
N ILE A 14 3.73 51.94 9.44
CA ILE A 14 3.64 51.05 8.28
C ILE A 14 2.72 49.90 8.69
N GLY A 15 1.46 49.96 8.23
CA GLY A 15 0.55 48.83 8.31
C GLY A 15 1.07 47.69 7.44
N PHE A 16 1.59 46.64 8.07
CA PHE A 16 1.86 45.38 7.39
C PHE A 16 0.53 44.76 6.98
N CYS A 17 0.21 44.84 5.68
CA CYS A 17 -0.81 43.99 5.08
C CYS A 17 -0.22 42.58 5.00
N SER A 18 -0.45 41.79 6.04
CA SER A 18 -0.09 40.38 6.07
C SER A 18 -0.97 39.63 5.08
N LEU A 19 -0.51 39.46 3.85
CA LEU A 19 -1.00 38.37 3.01
C LEU A 19 -0.55 37.08 3.70
N ALA A 20 -1.44 36.48 4.48
CA ALA A 20 -1.29 35.10 4.90
C ALA A 20 -1.42 34.24 3.64
N LEU A 21 -0.30 33.88 3.01
CA LEU A 21 -0.26 32.69 2.18
C LEU A 21 -0.57 31.53 3.11
N SER A 22 -1.81 31.05 3.07
CA SER A 22 -2.14 29.75 3.64
C SER A 22 -1.36 28.70 2.86
N LEU A 23 -0.23 28.28 3.41
CA LEU A 23 0.41 27.03 3.05
C LEU A 23 -0.61 25.94 3.40
N THR A 24 -1.39 25.50 2.42
CA THR A 24 -2.14 24.25 2.56
C THR A 24 -1.08 23.16 2.61
N SER A 25 -0.84 22.65 3.81
CA SER A 25 -0.14 21.37 3.99
C SER A 25 -0.76 20.35 3.02
N PRO A 26 0.03 19.41 2.46
CA PRO A 26 -0.54 18.30 1.72
C PRO A 26 -1.60 17.67 2.62
N THR A 27 -2.84 17.61 2.13
CA THR A 27 -3.95 17.02 2.86
C THR A 27 -3.58 15.59 3.18
N VAL A 28 -3.25 15.31 4.44
CA VAL A 28 -3.36 13.96 5.00
C VAL A 28 -4.75 13.50 4.59
N ALA A 29 -4.81 12.41 3.83
CA ALA A 29 -6.08 11.85 3.39
C ALA A 29 -6.93 11.63 4.66
N GLN A 30 -8.01 12.39 4.80
CA GLN A 30 -8.83 12.41 6.02
C GLN A 30 -9.19 10.98 6.45
N ASP A 31 -8.93 10.59 7.69
CA ASP A 31 -9.23 9.24 8.15
C ASP A 31 -10.71 8.89 7.90
N CYS A 32 -10.96 7.64 7.49
CA CYS A 32 -12.32 7.17 7.33
C CYS A 32 -13.01 7.04 8.69
N PRO A 33 -14.35 7.19 8.74
CA PRO A 33 -15.11 6.92 9.96
C PRO A 33 -14.83 5.51 10.50
N ASP A 34 -14.96 5.33 11.82
CA ASP A 34 -14.78 4.04 12.47
C ASP A 34 -15.56 2.91 11.76
N GLY A 35 -14.85 1.81 11.45
CA GLY A 35 -15.41 0.65 10.75
C GLY A 35 -15.51 0.79 9.23
N GLN A 36 -15.05 1.90 8.64
CA GLN A 36 -14.90 2.07 7.20
C GLN A 36 -13.44 2.01 6.78
N MET A 37 -13.20 1.57 5.54
CA MET A 37 -11.91 1.67 4.87
C MET A 37 -12.07 2.51 3.60
N ARG A 38 -10.97 3.04 3.06
CA ARG A 38 -11.03 3.63 1.72
C ARG A 38 -11.09 2.51 0.70
N VAL A 39 -12.16 2.50 -0.08
CA VAL A 39 -12.37 1.59 -1.20
C VAL A 39 -12.46 2.45 -2.46
N ASN A 40 -11.54 2.23 -3.39
CA ASN A 40 -11.42 3.03 -4.63
C ASN A 40 -11.37 4.55 -4.34
N GLY A 41 -10.62 4.94 -3.30
CA GLY A 41 -10.42 6.35 -2.91
C GLY A 41 -11.55 6.98 -2.08
N VAL A 42 -12.64 6.25 -1.81
CA VAL A 42 -13.80 6.75 -1.05
C VAL A 42 -13.99 5.92 0.22
N CYS A 43 -14.27 6.57 1.35
CA CYS A 43 -14.61 5.85 2.58
C CYS A 43 -15.91 5.06 2.41
N GLY A 44 -15.86 3.77 2.73
CA GLY A 44 -16.99 2.87 2.59
C GLY A 44 -16.81 1.54 3.30
N ASP A 45 -17.83 0.69 3.12
CA ASP A 45 -17.80 -0.70 3.55
C ASP A 45 -17.01 -1.54 2.55
N ALA A 46 -16.01 -2.26 3.04
CA ALA A 46 -15.17 -3.15 2.24
C ALA A 46 -15.65 -4.61 2.26
N SER A 47 -16.86 -4.89 2.78
CA SER A 47 -17.43 -6.25 2.75
C SER A 47 -17.65 -6.74 1.32
N PRO A 48 -17.55 -8.07 1.05
CA PRO A 48 -17.74 -8.63 -0.29
C PRO A 48 -19.02 -8.19 -0.99
N THR A 49 -20.10 -7.97 -0.23
CA THR A 49 -21.41 -7.53 -0.77
C THR A 49 -21.45 -6.06 -1.18
N SER A 50 -20.54 -5.25 -0.66
CA SER A 50 -20.43 -3.81 -0.94
C SER A 50 -19.39 -3.50 -2.02
N LEU A 51 -18.49 -4.45 -2.31
CA LEU A 51 -17.51 -4.34 -3.39
C LEU A 51 -18.14 -4.44 -4.77
N THR A 52 -17.55 -3.72 -5.73
CA THR A 52 -17.95 -3.81 -7.13
C THR A 52 -17.42 -5.10 -7.76
N ALA A 53 -18.06 -5.57 -8.83
CA ALA A 53 -17.52 -6.67 -9.62
C ALA A 53 -16.16 -6.27 -10.23
N GLY A 54 -15.18 -7.18 -10.17
CA GLY A 54 -13.82 -6.89 -10.60
C GLY A 54 -12.92 -6.41 -9.45
N TRP A 55 -11.84 -5.71 -9.77
CA TRP A 55 -10.84 -5.29 -8.78
C TRP A 55 -11.27 -4.04 -8.02
N ASN A 56 -11.12 -4.07 -6.70
CA ASN A 56 -11.38 -2.97 -5.79
C ASN A 56 -10.09 -2.68 -5.01
N LYS A 57 -9.58 -1.44 -5.10
CA LYS A 57 -8.42 -0.98 -4.35
C LYS A 57 -8.84 -0.66 -2.93
N ILE A 58 -8.16 -1.23 -1.94
CA ILE A 58 -8.41 -0.99 -0.51
C ILE A 58 -7.17 -0.36 0.09
N GLU A 59 -7.34 0.77 0.76
CA GLU A 59 -6.26 1.48 1.48
C GLU A 59 -6.51 1.27 2.98
N PRO A 60 -5.81 0.33 3.64
CA PRO A 60 -6.08 -0.04 5.03
C PRO A 60 -5.66 1.02 6.05
N GLY A 61 -4.73 1.92 5.70
CA GLY A 61 -4.16 2.88 6.63
C GLY A 61 -3.43 2.21 7.80
N GLY A 62 -3.51 2.80 8.99
CA GLY A 62 -2.84 2.26 10.18
C GLY A 62 -1.31 2.27 10.05
N GLU A 63 -0.66 1.18 10.41
CA GLU A 63 0.80 1.03 10.35
C GLU A 63 1.32 0.56 8.98
N THR A 64 0.43 0.39 8.00
CA THR A 64 0.82 0.01 6.64
C THR A 64 1.50 1.16 5.92
N ALA A 65 2.59 0.86 5.21
CA ALA A 65 3.36 1.84 4.46
C ALA A 65 4.24 1.13 3.42
N CYS A 66 4.60 1.84 2.36
CA CYS A 66 5.66 1.44 1.44
C CYS A 66 7.04 1.89 1.94
N ALA A 67 8.10 1.44 1.27
CA ALA A 67 9.50 1.67 1.65
C ALA A 67 9.83 3.13 1.94
N HIS A 68 9.26 4.06 1.17
CA HIS A 68 9.52 5.51 1.28
C HIS A 68 8.45 6.26 2.09
N ASP A 69 7.80 5.59 3.03
CA ASP A 69 6.75 6.14 3.90
C ASP A 69 5.54 6.68 3.11
N THR A 70 5.29 6.10 1.93
CA THR A 70 4.11 6.37 1.11
C THR A 70 2.97 5.41 1.48
N PRO A 71 1.69 5.80 1.26
CA PRO A 71 0.56 4.94 1.61
C PRO A 71 0.58 3.58 0.90
N TYR A 72 0.22 2.54 1.63
CA TYR A 72 0.01 1.20 1.07
C TYR A 72 -1.45 1.00 0.62
N ALA A 73 -1.65 0.16 -0.39
CA ALA A 73 -2.95 -0.36 -0.77
C ALA A 73 -2.81 -1.81 -1.24
N TYR A 74 -3.91 -2.55 -1.19
CA TYR A 74 -4.03 -3.89 -1.77
C TYR A 74 -5.32 -3.99 -2.59
N TRP A 75 -5.50 -5.08 -3.31
CA TRP A 75 -6.68 -5.26 -4.17
C TRP A 75 -7.50 -6.47 -3.78
N VAL A 76 -8.81 -6.32 -3.90
CA VAL A 76 -9.77 -7.41 -3.73
C VAL A 76 -10.64 -7.54 -4.96
N ARG A 77 -10.79 -8.78 -5.45
CA ARG A 77 -11.80 -9.16 -6.43
C ARG A 77 -12.82 -10.10 -5.77
N PRO A 78 -14.07 -9.68 -5.53
CA PRO A 78 -15.09 -10.57 -4.98
C PRO A 78 -15.40 -11.69 -5.98
N GLY A 79 -15.44 -12.92 -5.49
CA GLY A 79 -15.81 -14.11 -6.24
C GLY A 79 -17.30 -14.46 -6.13
N THR A 80 -17.70 -15.53 -6.81
CA THR A 80 -19.04 -16.12 -6.71
C THR A 80 -19.05 -17.45 -5.98
N SER A 81 -17.89 -18.07 -5.73
CA SER A 81 -17.75 -19.29 -4.93
C SER A 81 -17.18 -19.00 -3.54
N ASN A 82 -17.30 -19.98 -2.64
CA ASN A 82 -16.74 -19.92 -1.29
C ASN A 82 -15.26 -20.34 -1.27
N HIS A 83 -14.46 -19.85 -2.21
CA HIS A 83 -13.04 -20.16 -2.32
C HIS A 83 -12.20 -18.87 -2.30
N LEU A 84 -11.03 -18.94 -1.69
CA LEU A 84 -10.11 -17.81 -1.54
C LEU A 84 -8.81 -18.05 -2.32
N LEU A 85 -8.38 -17.06 -3.08
CA LEU A 85 -7.04 -16.95 -3.65
C LEU A 85 -6.31 -15.79 -2.96
N VAL A 86 -5.19 -16.06 -2.31
CA VAL A 86 -4.27 -15.04 -1.80
C VAL A 86 -3.06 -15.01 -2.74
N TYR A 87 -2.87 -13.90 -3.46
CA TYR A 87 -1.81 -13.74 -4.44
C TYR A 87 -0.83 -12.66 -3.99
N PHE A 88 0.45 -12.99 -3.89
CA PHE A 88 1.54 -12.06 -3.59
C PHE A 88 2.27 -11.65 -4.86
N GLN A 89 2.33 -10.34 -5.14
CA GLN A 89 3.09 -9.77 -6.25
C GLN A 89 4.59 -10.06 -6.09
N GLY A 90 5.29 -10.24 -7.20
CA GLY A 90 6.75 -10.28 -7.25
C GLY A 90 7.35 -8.88 -7.43
N GLY A 91 8.56 -8.69 -6.96
CA GLY A 91 9.22 -7.38 -6.99
C GLY A 91 10.34 -7.35 -5.98
N GLY A 92 11.26 -8.31 -6.16
CA GLY A 92 12.58 -8.38 -5.53
C GLY A 92 12.69 -7.96 -4.07
N GLY A 93 13.79 -7.27 -3.77
CA GLY A 93 14.13 -6.77 -2.45
C GLY A 93 15.38 -5.90 -2.51
N CYS A 94 15.62 -5.12 -1.46
CA CYS A 94 16.77 -4.24 -1.36
C CYS A 94 17.54 -4.48 -0.04
N TRP A 95 18.83 -4.13 -0.02
CA TRP A 95 19.71 -4.46 1.11
C TRP A 95 20.82 -3.43 1.38
N ASP A 96 20.87 -2.35 0.60
CA ASP A 96 21.81 -1.24 0.75
C ASP A 96 21.20 0.07 0.20
N ALA A 97 21.90 1.19 0.37
CA ALA A 97 21.41 2.51 -0.07
C ALA A 97 21.11 2.55 -1.58
N ASP A 98 21.92 1.89 -2.40
CA ASP A 98 21.79 1.91 -3.87
C ASP A 98 20.56 1.13 -4.33
N THR A 99 20.37 -0.08 -3.82
CA THR A 99 19.23 -0.95 -4.17
C THR A 99 17.93 -0.47 -3.57
N CYS A 100 17.98 0.25 -2.45
CA CYS A 100 16.80 0.75 -1.77
C CYS A 100 16.37 2.14 -2.22
N ARG A 101 17.17 2.84 -3.04
CA ARG A 101 16.91 4.24 -3.41
C ARG A 101 15.60 4.40 -4.18
N ASP A 102 14.93 5.52 -3.93
CA ASP A 102 13.87 6.01 -4.80
C ASP A 102 14.50 6.60 -6.07
N THR A 103 14.18 6.02 -7.22
CA THR A 103 14.71 6.48 -8.52
C THR A 103 13.80 7.51 -9.19
N GLY A 104 12.63 7.78 -8.61
CA GLY A 104 11.55 8.56 -9.23
C GLY A 104 10.74 7.79 -10.28
N GLU A 105 11.10 6.53 -10.54
CA GLU A 105 10.36 5.60 -11.37
C GLU A 105 9.43 4.73 -10.51
N GLU A 106 8.37 4.20 -11.09
CA GLU A 106 7.41 3.33 -10.40
C GLU A 106 8.08 2.06 -9.85
N PHE A 107 8.91 1.41 -10.68
CA PHE A 107 9.73 0.27 -10.30
C PHE A 107 11.20 0.65 -10.34
N ASN A 108 11.87 0.59 -9.19
CA ASN A 108 13.28 1.01 -9.10
C ASN A 108 14.29 -0.05 -9.57
N GLY A 109 13.82 -1.16 -10.13
CA GLY A 109 14.64 -2.32 -10.50
C GLY A 109 14.60 -3.45 -9.48
N PHE A 110 14.19 -3.15 -8.25
CA PHE A 110 14.12 -4.11 -7.15
C PHE A 110 12.70 -4.29 -6.64
N TYR A 111 11.92 -3.22 -6.44
CA TYR A 111 10.55 -3.24 -5.93
C TYR A 111 9.79 -1.98 -6.41
N ASP A 112 8.47 -1.92 -6.20
CA ASP A 112 7.68 -0.74 -6.55
C ASP A 112 7.87 0.38 -5.51
N SER A 113 8.33 1.55 -5.94
CA SER A 113 8.66 2.66 -5.03
C SER A 113 7.45 3.25 -4.31
N ALA A 114 6.25 3.06 -4.86
CA ALA A 114 4.97 3.38 -4.23
C ALA A 114 3.85 2.54 -4.87
N ILE A 115 2.72 2.39 -4.17
CA ILE A 115 1.52 1.80 -4.76
C ILE A 115 0.69 2.88 -5.48
N THR A 116 0.48 2.67 -6.77
CA THR A 116 -0.25 3.57 -7.67
C THR A 116 -1.47 2.88 -8.29
N ASP A 117 -2.02 3.43 -9.36
CA ASP A 117 -3.10 2.79 -10.13
C ASP A 117 -2.56 1.88 -11.25
N GLN A 118 -1.25 1.89 -11.50
CA GLN A 118 -0.60 0.99 -12.46
C GLN A 118 -0.41 -0.42 -11.87
N ASP A 119 -0.34 -0.52 -10.55
CA ASP A 119 -0.29 -1.78 -9.78
C ASP A 119 -1.64 -2.53 -9.75
N ASP A 120 -2.67 -2.00 -10.40
CA ASP A 120 -3.98 -2.65 -10.53
C ASP A 120 -3.83 -4.01 -11.26
N PRO A 121 -4.21 -5.14 -10.63
CA PRO A 121 -4.00 -6.45 -11.22
C PRO A 121 -4.85 -6.71 -12.47
N LYS A 122 -5.75 -5.81 -12.88
CA LYS A 122 -6.49 -5.92 -14.15
C LYS A 122 -5.58 -5.98 -15.38
N TRP A 123 -4.33 -5.52 -15.26
CA TRP A 123 -3.32 -5.59 -16.33
C TRP A 123 -2.52 -6.89 -16.31
N SER A 124 -2.69 -7.73 -15.28
CA SER A 124 -1.99 -8.98 -15.13
C SER A 124 -2.47 -10.04 -16.13
N GLN A 125 -1.61 -11.04 -16.35
CA GLN A 125 -1.88 -12.17 -17.26
C GLN A 125 -1.86 -13.49 -16.47
N GLY A 126 -2.09 -14.62 -17.16
CA GLY A 126 -1.98 -15.95 -16.55
C GLY A 126 -3.09 -16.21 -15.53
N MET A 127 -2.74 -16.57 -14.30
CA MET A 127 -3.75 -16.89 -13.27
C MET A 127 -4.60 -15.69 -12.83
N LEU A 128 -4.15 -14.47 -13.12
CA LEU A 128 -4.89 -13.24 -12.85
C LEU A 128 -5.67 -12.71 -14.06
N ASP A 129 -5.61 -13.39 -15.21
CA ASP A 129 -6.48 -13.11 -16.35
C ASP A 129 -7.84 -13.80 -16.14
N PHE A 130 -8.76 -13.11 -15.45
CA PHE A 130 -10.09 -13.63 -15.11
C PHE A 130 -11.06 -13.67 -16.29
N ASP A 131 -10.71 -13.06 -17.43
CA ASP A 131 -11.50 -13.14 -18.66
C ASP A 131 -11.15 -14.40 -19.48
N HIS A 132 -10.05 -15.07 -19.14
CA HIS A 132 -9.65 -16.32 -19.78
C HIS A 132 -10.60 -17.48 -19.40
N PRO A 133 -11.24 -18.16 -20.36
CA PRO A 133 -12.28 -19.18 -20.09
C PRO A 133 -11.75 -20.44 -19.39
N GLN A 134 -10.43 -20.61 -19.31
CA GLN A 134 -9.78 -21.73 -18.62
C GLN A 134 -9.15 -21.32 -17.28
N ASN A 135 -9.39 -20.10 -16.78
CA ASN A 135 -8.85 -19.69 -15.50
C ASN A 135 -9.52 -20.52 -14.37
N PRO A 136 -8.76 -21.36 -13.63
CA PRO A 136 -9.34 -22.20 -12.59
C PRO A 136 -9.80 -21.42 -11.35
N PHE A 137 -9.44 -20.14 -11.26
CA PHE A 137 -9.80 -19.24 -10.17
C PHE A 137 -10.89 -18.23 -10.56
N ALA A 138 -11.52 -18.37 -11.74
CA ALA A 138 -12.43 -17.38 -12.31
C ALA A 138 -13.54 -16.88 -11.33
N ASP A 139 -14.02 -17.79 -10.48
CA ASP A 139 -15.08 -17.61 -9.50
C ASP A 139 -14.58 -17.42 -8.05
N TYR A 140 -13.27 -17.50 -7.80
CA TYR A 140 -12.69 -17.31 -6.46
C TYR A 140 -12.78 -15.85 -6.02
N THR A 141 -12.92 -15.64 -4.71
CA THR A 141 -12.57 -14.34 -4.11
C THR A 141 -11.06 -14.22 -4.05
N VAL A 142 -10.52 -13.08 -4.47
CA VAL A 142 -9.07 -12.89 -4.61
C VAL A 142 -8.62 -11.71 -3.75
N VAL A 143 -7.60 -11.93 -2.95
CA VAL A 143 -6.82 -10.88 -2.28
C VAL A 143 -5.46 -10.82 -2.94
N TYR A 144 -5.16 -9.70 -3.59
CA TYR A 144 -3.88 -9.43 -4.24
C TYR A 144 -3.06 -8.47 -3.39
N ILE A 145 -1.84 -8.90 -3.05
CA ILE A 145 -0.92 -8.26 -2.12
C ILE A 145 0.27 -7.72 -2.91
N PRO A 146 0.32 -6.42 -3.22
CA PRO A 146 1.45 -5.83 -3.93
C PRO A 146 2.69 -5.68 -3.04
N VAL A 147 3.86 -5.53 -3.67
CA VAL A 147 5.16 -5.36 -3.00
C VAL A 147 5.73 -3.97 -3.25
N CYS A 148 5.81 -3.16 -2.18
CA CYS A 148 6.42 -1.83 -2.27
C CYS A 148 7.42 -1.54 -1.14
N THR A 149 7.88 -2.58 -0.46
CA THR A 149 8.68 -2.47 0.77
C THR A 149 10.11 -3.00 0.62
N GLY A 150 10.43 -3.68 -0.49
CA GLY A 150 11.77 -4.22 -0.73
C GLY A 150 12.21 -5.32 0.25
N ASP A 151 11.28 -5.96 0.97
CA ASP A 151 11.54 -6.92 2.05
C ASP A 151 10.81 -8.26 1.86
N ILE A 152 10.52 -8.64 0.61
CA ILE A 152 9.92 -9.92 0.25
C ILE A 152 8.63 -10.27 1.02
N HIS A 153 7.82 -9.26 1.37
CA HIS A 153 6.56 -9.37 2.13
C HIS A 153 6.73 -9.78 3.61
N TRP A 154 7.89 -9.55 4.22
CA TRP A 154 8.18 -10.10 5.55
C TRP A 154 8.68 -9.10 6.61
N GLY A 155 9.04 -7.88 6.22
CA GLY A 155 9.60 -6.91 7.15
C GLY A 155 8.56 -6.29 8.09
N ASP A 156 9.01 -5.98 9.31
CA ASP A 156 8.41 -4.96 10.18
C ASP A 156 9.55 -4.21 10.90
N ASN A 157 10.25 -3.36 10.16
CA ASN A 157 11.38 -2.60 10.65
C ASN A 157 11.54 -1.28 9.88
N ILE A 158 12.17 -0.29 10.51
CA ILE A 158 12.65 0.91 9.82
C ILE A 158 14.17 0.91 9.89
N HIS A 159 14.82 1.12 8.75
CA HIS A 159 16.28 1.14 8.66
C HIS A 159 16.79 2.31 7.83
N THR A 160 17.89 2.91 8.26
CA THR A 160 18.57 3.96 7.50
C THR A 160 19.91 3.46 7.00
N TYR A 161 20.04 3.36 5.68
CA TYR A 161 21.31 3.10 5.01
C TYR A 161 22.07 4.41 4.82
N ALA A 162 23.30 4.46 5.32
CA ALA A 162 24.15 5.64 5.16
C ALA A 162 24.73 5.70 3.74
N ASP A 163 24.67 6.87 3.10
CA ASP A 163 25.32 7.12 1.81
C ASP A 163 25.96 8.50 1.77
N ALA A 164 27.29 8.51 1.72
CA ALA A 164 28.08 9.73 1.74
C ALA A 164 28.04 10.54 0.43
N GLN A 165 27.58 9.94 -0.68
CA GLN A 165 27.55 10.55 -2.01
C GLN A 165 26.20 11.17 -2.31
N GLU A 166 25.12 10.43 -2.02
CA GLU A 166 23.76 10.81 -2.43
C GLU A 166 22.82 11.12 -1.25
N GLY A 167 23.29 10.90 -0.02
CA GLY A 167 22.52 11.10 1.21
C GLY A 167 21.84 9.81 1.68
N ASP A 168 21.70 9.72 3.00
CA ASP A 168 21.13 8.56 3.69
C ASP A 168 19.73 8.22 3.20
N VAL A 169 19.44 6.92 3.10
CA VAL A 169 18.18 6.37 2.62
C VAL A 169 17.49 5.64 3.77
N THR A 170 16.35 6.18 4.23
CA THR A 170 15.50 5.52 5.23
C THR A 170 14.42 4.70 4.55
N ILE A 171 14.30 3.44 4.96
CA ILE A 171 13.38 2.45 4.39
C ILE A 171 12.47 1.89 5.47
N HIS A 172 11.18 1.87 5.18
CA HIS A 172 10.11 1.28 5.97
C HIS A 172 9.84 -0.14 5.42
N PHE A 173 10.55 -1.12 5.98
CA PHE A 173 10.33 -2.54 5.70
C PHE A 173 9.05 -2.99 6.42
N LYS A 174 7.90 -2.83 5.77
CA LYS A 174 6.56 -3.09 6.32
C LYS A 174 5.83 -4.24 5.62
N GLY A 175 6.54 -5.10 4.88
CA GLY A 175 5.95 -6.17 4.09
C GLY A 175 5.06 -7.13 4.89
N TYR A 176 5.46 -7.49 6.11
CA TYR A 176 4.62 -8.34 6.97
C TYR A 176 3.36 -7.61 7.40
N VAL A 177 3.48 -6.34 7.82
CA VAL A 177 2.35 -5.51 8.27
C VAL A 177 1.35 -5.29 7.14
N ASN A 178 1.84 -4.99 5.94
CA ASN A 178 1.07 -4.79 4.73
C ASN A 178 0.31 -6.06 4.31
N ALA A 179 1.01 -7.19 4.23
CA ALA A 179 0.42 -8.47 3.89
C ALA A 179 -0.61 -8.93 4.95
N ALA A 180 -0.31 -8.78 6.24
CA ALA A 180 -1.23 -9.11 7.32
C ALA A 180 -2.52 -8.28 7.21
N ALA A 181 -2.43 -6.98 6.95
CA ALA A 181 -3.61 -6.13 6.77
C ALA A 181 -4.51 -6.59 5.60
N ALA A 182 -3.90 -7.03 4.49
CA ALA A 182 -4.64 -7.56 3.35
C ALA A 182 -5.27 -8.94 3.64
N ILE A 183 -4.57 -9.81 4.37
CA ILE A 183 -5.06 -11.14 4.75
C ILE A 183 -6.16 -11.03 5.82
N ASP A 184 -6.04 -10.10 6.76
CA ASP A 184 -7.04 -9.84 7.80
C ASP A 184 -8.40 -9.40 7.21
N TRP A 185 -8.38 -8.75 6.05
CA TRP A 185 -9.60 -8.52 5.27
C TRP A 185 -10.29 -9.85 4.91
N ALA A 186 -9.54 -10.85 4.44
CA ALA A 186 -10.11 -12.15 4.11
C ALA A 186 -10.66 -12.83 5.37
N TYR A 187 -9.91 -12.83 6.47
CA TYR A 187 -10.34 -13.40 7.76
C TYR A 187 -11.65 -12.78 8.26
N THR A 188 -11.78 -11.46 8.13
CA THR A 188 -12.99 -10.74 8.56
C THR A 188 -14.20 -11.08 7.69
N ASN A 189 -13.99 -11.33 6.40
CA ASN A 189 -15.07 -11.41 5.41
C ASN A 189 -15.42 -12.83 4.95
N LEU A 190 -14.53 -13.80 5.17
CA LEU A 190 -14.68 -15.20 4.75
C LEU A 190 -14.47 -16.11 5.95
N ALA A 191 -15.48 -16.29 6.79
CA ALA A 191 -15.31 -17.03 8.05
C ALA A 191 -14.90 -18.51 7.87
N ALA A 192 -15.32 -19.15 6.78
CA ALA A 192 -15.04 -20.57 6.51
C ALA A 192 -15.06 -20.85 5.00
N PRO A 193 -14.02 -20.45 4.24
CA PRO A 193 -13.91 -20.83 2.83
C PRO A 193 -13.75 -22.34 2.69
N ASP A 194 -14.29 -22.89 1.59
CA ASP A 194 -14.21 -24.31 1.25
C ASP A 194 -12.79 -24.71 0.82
N SER A 195 -11.99 -23.76 0.31
CA SER A 195 -10.55 -23.92 0.09
C SER A 195 -9.84 -22.57 0.06
N VAL A 196 -8.56 -22.57 0.41
CA VAL A 196 -7.65 -21.42 0.24
C VAL A 196 -6.48 -21.83 -0.65
N PHE A 197 -6.19 -21.04 -1.67
CA PHE A 197 -4.99 -21.15 -2.49
C PHE A 197 -4.09 -19.94 -2.23
N VAL A 198 -2.87 -20.17 -1.77
CA VAL A 198 -1.89 -19.12 -1.44
C VAL A 198 -0.74 -19.22 -2.44
N THR A 199 -0.44 -18.14 -3.14
CA THR A 199 0.59 -18.17 -4.19
C THR A 199 1.22 -16.82 -4.43
N GLY A 200 2.30 -16.80 -5.18
CA GLY A 200 2.94 -15.58 -5.64
C GLY A 200 4.03 -15.89 -6.65
N CYS A 201 4.68 -14.84 -7.15
CA CYS A 201 5.79 -14.97 -8.09
C CYS A 201 7.03 -14.29 -7.52
N SER A 202 8.21 -14.91 -7.69
CA SER A 202 9.50 -14.28 -7.29
C SER A 202 9.51 -13.93 -5.79
N ALA A 203 9.68 -12.66 -5.40
CA ALA A 203 9.53 -12.23 -4.01
C ALA A 203 8.18 -12.64 -3.39
N GLY A 204 7.11 -12.66 -4.19
CA GLY A 204 5.79 -13.12 -3.79
C GLY A 204 5.73 -14.62 -3.49
N SER A 205 6.61 -15.44 -4.08
CA SER A 205 6.75 -16.84 -3.69
C SER A 205 7.18 -16.96 -2.23
N ALA A 206 8.18 -16.18 -1.82
CA ALA A 206 8.64 -16.13 -0.44
C ALA A 206 7.52 -15.64 0.50
N GLY A 207 6.84 -14.55 0.14
CA GLY A 207 5.67 -14.06 0.87
C GLY A 207 4.59 -15.14 1.05
N SER A 208 4.25 -15.86 -0.02
CA SER A 208 3.27 -16.95 0.04
C SER A 208 3.68 -18.06 1.02
N ILE A 209 4.96 -18.43 1.06
CA ILE A 209 5.48 -19.45 1.98
C ILE A 209 5.40 -18.95 3.43
N TYR A 210 5.85 -17.72 3.69
CA TYR A 210 5.98 -17.22 5.06
C TYR A 210 4.63 -16.89 5.71
N HIS A 211 3.64 -16.48 4.93
CA HIS A 211 2.30 -16.16 5.44
C HIS A 211 1.37 -17.37 5.55
N THR A 212 1.61 -18.45 4.77
CA THR A 212 0.76 -19.65 4.76
C THR A 212 0.54 -20.29 6.15
N PRO A 213 1.55 -20.40 7.05
CA PRO A 213 1.34 -20.95 8.38
C PRO A 213 0.23 -20.23 9.17
N TYR A 214 0.19 -18.89 9.13
CA TYR A 214 -0.84 -18.10 9.81
C TYR A 214 -2.22 -18.32 9.19
N ILE A 215 -2.28 -18.48 7.87
CA ILE A 215 -3.53 -18.80 7.15
C ILE A 215 -4.05 -20.19 7.56
N ILE A 216 -3.17 -21.18 7.70
CA ILE A 216 -3.53 -22.52 8.20
C ILE A 216 -4.04 -22.46 9.64
N GLU A 217 -3.37 -21.68 10.50
CA GLU A 217 -3.80 -21.48 11.89
C GLU A 217 -5.17 -20.81 11.99
N HIS A 218 -5.44 -19.82 11.14
CA HIS A 218 -6.73 -19.12 11.10
C HIS A 218 -7.86 -20.01 10.54
N TYR A 219 -7.56 -20.82 9.53
CA TYR A 219 -8.51 -21.74 8.89
C TYR A 219 -8.18 -23.22 9.15
N PRO A 220 -8.26 -23.70 10.42
CA PRO A 220 -7.77 -25.02 10.79
C PRO A 220 -8.54 -26.19 10.16
N ASN A 221 -9.73 -25.93 9.62
CA ASN A 221 -10.59 -26.93 8.99
C ASN A 221 -10.75 -26.75 7.46
N THR A 222 -10.01 -25.80 6.87
CA THR A 222 -10.06 -25.55 5.43
C THR A 222 -8.82 -26.14 4.75
N PRO A 223 -8.97 -26.84 3.62
CA PRO A 223 -7.83 -27.20 2.77
C PRO A 223 -7.09 -25.95 2.28
N VAL A 224 -5.82 -25.83 2.67
CA VAL A 224 -4.91 -24.75 2.21
C VAL A 224 -3.88 -25.35 1.26
N TYR A 225 -3.76 -24.77 0.07
CA TYR A 225 -2.75 -25.14 -0.92
C TYR A 225 -1.79 -23.97 -1.12
N GLN A 226 -0.49 -24.22 -1.10
CA GLN A 226 0.53 -23.21 -1.36
C GLN A 226 1.34 -23.56 -2.61
N LEU A 227 1.55 -22.57 -3.47
CA LEU A 227 2.40 -22.66 -4.66
C LEU A 227 3.26 -21.41 -4.78
N GLY A 228 4.58 -21.55 -4.78
CA GLY A 228 5.50 -20.43 -4.85
C GLY A 228 6.92 -20.88 -4.63
#